data_AF-A0AAN7WN62-F1
#
_entry.id   AF-A0AAN7WN62-F1
#
_cell.length_a   1.000
_cell.length_b   1.000
_cell.length_c   1.000
_cell.angle_alpha   90.00
_cell.angle_beta   90.00
_cell.angle_gamma   90.00
#
_symmetry.space_group_name_H-M   'P 1'
#
loop_
_entity.id
_entity.type
_entity.pdbx_description
1 polymer ?
#
loop_
_entity_poly.entity_id
_entity_poly.type
_entity_poly.pdbx_seq_one_letter_code
_entity_poly.pdbx_strand_id
1 'polypeptide(L)'
;MSLSIYLSSSLLLVYEIIEKGEYSVSNDNIKEAINYYKEANKEIDNILLEVKGQDDINNSIIESVELLGKNISQVIFELNNINERKWPQAEKDLVDRSTIQPRDILEGSYDSMSLEQNLNKLSPQNDPLLNMILNKLQTSLLDVIKATESHSRIAKDSSVNEGKEQKIAQYIEQFKNEIIWYEKKKFSQYNIDLVTLTKENALLHRHIEELQDRWNNLVESARKKKREQR
;
A
#
# COMPACT_ATOMS: atom_id res chain seq x y z
N MET A 1 1.27 -13.11 41.91
CA MET A 1 2.23 -13.02 40.79
C MET A 1 2.32 -11.54 40.45
N SER A 2 3.48 -10.89 40.52
CA SER A 2 3.54 -9.45 40.23
C SER A 2 3.19 -9.22 38.77
N LEU A 3 2.49 -8.12 38.47
CA LEU A 3 2.02 -7.83 37.12
C LEU A 3 3.15 -7.78 36.09
N SER A 4 4.34 -7.37 36.54
CA SER A 4 5.58 -7.41 35.76
C SER A 4 6.00 -8.83 35.34
N ILE A 5 5.82 -9.85 36.20
CA ILE A 5 6.11 -11.25 35.86
C ILE A 5 5.11 -11.78 34.84
N TYR A 6 3.83 -11.41 34.99
CA TYR A 6 2.79 -11.77 34.04
C TYR A 6 3.07 -11.16 32.67
N LEU A 7 3.26 -9.83 32.61
CA LEU A 7 3.56 -9.11 31.38
C LEU A 7 4.79 -9.67 30.66
N SER A 8 5.86 -9.95 31.41
CA SER A 8 7.08 -10.55 30.85
C SER A 8 6.85 -11.94 30.29
N SER A 9 5.99 -12.75 30.92
CA SER A 9 5.70 -14.12 30.47
C SER A 9 4.80 -14.11 29.23
N SER A 10 3.79 -13.23 29.20
CA SER A 10 2.88 -13.09 28.06
C SER A 10 3.58 -12.48 26.84
N LEU A 11 4.49 -11.52 27.03
CA LEU A 11 5.32 -11.00 25.94
C LEU A 11 6.26 -12.06 25.37
N LEU A 12 6.85 -12.90 26.23
CA LEU A 12 7.70 -14.01 25.77
C LEU A 12 6.90 -14.97 24.87
N LEU A 13 5.67 -15.33 25.28
CA LEU A 13 4.78 -16.16 24.48
C LEU A 13 4.47 -15.51 23.11
N VAL A 14 4.20 -14.21 23.08
CA VAL A 14 3.99 -13.47 21.82
C VAL A 14 5.21 -13.58 20.90
N TYR A 15 6.44 -13.42 21.42
CA TYR A 15 7.65 -13.56 20.63
C TYR A 15 7.86 -15.00 20.12
N GLU A 16 7.57 -16.03 20.92
CA GLU A 16 7.63 -17.42 20.47
C GLU A 16 6.64 -17.73 19.33
N ILE A 17 5.45 -17.12 19.37
CA ILE A 17 4.45 -17.27 18.29
C ILE A 17 4.92 -16.53 17.02
N ILE A 18 5.49 -15.33 17.17
CA ILE A 18 6.07 -14.57 16.05
C ILE A 18 7.19 -15.37 15.38
N GLU A 19 8.10 -15.96 16.16
CA GLU A 19 9.21 -16.78 15.64
C GLU A 19 8.69 -17.97 14.82
N LYS A 20 7.63 -18.65 15.27
CA LYS A 20 6.94 -19.71 14.49
C LYS A 20 6.32 -19.17 13.20
N GLY A 21 5.76 -17.96 13.25
CA GLY A 21 5.26 -17.24 12.08
C GLY A 21 6.36 -16.97 11.06
N GLU A 22 7.49 -16.40 11.49
CA GLU A 22 8.65 -16.10 10.65
C GLU A 22 9.27 -17.37 10.03
N TYR A 23 9.36 -18.44 10.80
CA TYR A 23 9.78 -19.75 10.30
C TYR A 23 8.83 -20.28 9.21
N SER A 24 7.52 -20.09 9.37
CA SER A 24 6.52 -20.51 8.39
C SER A 24 6.58 -19.67 7.11
N VAL A 25 6.84 -18.35 7.21
CA VAL A 25 7.11 -17.48 6.05
C VAL A 25 8.34 -17.94 5.30
N SER A 26 9.42 -18.27 6.02
CA SER A 26 10.69 -18.74 5.44
C SER A 26 10.54 -20.05 4.66
N ASN A 27 9.57 -20.90 5.03
CA ASN A 27 9.24 -22.16 4.37
C ASN A 27 8.12 -22.04 3.33
N ASP A 28 7.76 -20.82 2.93
CA ASP A 28 6.70 -20.50 1.96
C ASP A 28 5.28 -20.97 2.38
N ASN A 29 5.08 -21.29 3.66
CA ASN A 29 3.78 -21.67 4.21
C ASN A 29 3.01 -20.45 4.73
N ILE A 30 2.58 -19.60 3.78
CA ILE A 30 1.96 -18.29 4.08
C ILE A 30 0.66 -18.41 4.89
N LYS A 31 -0.15 -19.44 4.65
CA LYS A 31 -1.41 -19.65 5.39
C LYS A 31 -1.17 -19.97 6.86
N GLU A 32 -0.16 -20.79 7.15
CA GLU A 32 0.23 -21.14 8.51
C GLU A 32 0.86 -19.93 9.22
N ALA A 33 1.72 -19.18 8.52
CA ALA A 33 2.27 -17.92 9.03
C ALA A 33 1.17 -16.92 9.44
N ILE A 34 0.15 -16.71 8.59
CA ILE A 34 -0.98 -15.83 8.91
C ILE A 34 -1.71 -16.28 10.18
N ASN A 35 -1.87 -17.59 10.41
CA ASN A 35 -2.51 -18.10 11.61
C ASN A 35 -1.69 -17.80 12.87
N TYR A 36 -0.36 -17.99 12.82
CA TYR A 36 0.51 -17.63 13.94
C TYR A 36 0.49 -16.13 14.24
N TYR A 37 0.56 -15.26 13.23
CA TYR A 37 0.45 -13.81 13.47
C TYR A 37 -0.93 -13.41 14.01
N LYS A 38 -2.02 -14.05 13.58
CA LYS A 38 -3.36 -13.82 14.19
C LYS A 38 -3.42 -14.28 15.64
N GLU A 39 -2.75 -15.36 15.98
CA GLU A 39 -2.64 -15.86 17.36
C GLU A 39 -1.82 -14.89 18.23
N ALA A 40 -0.69 -14.40 17.73
CA ALA A 40 0.11 -13.38 18.41
C ALA A 40 -0.67 -12.08 18.66
N ASN A 41 -1.49 -11.64 17.69
CA ASN A 41 -2.34 -10.46 17.84
C ASN A 41 -3.40 -10.63 18.95
N LYS A 42 -4.01 -11.82 19.05
CA LYS A 42 -4.97 -12.11 20.13
C LYS A 42 -4.32 -12.05 21.50
N GLU A 43 -3.10 -12.56 21.63
CA GLU A 43 -2.37 -12.47 22.90
C GLU A 43 -1.97 -11.03 23.24
N ILE A 44 -1.64 -10.21 22.24
CA ILE A 44 -1.42 -8.77 22.46
C ILE A 44 -2.71 -8.07 22.93
N ASP A 45 -3.86 -8.39 22.34
CA ASP A 45 -5.15 -7.84 22.78
C ASP A 45 -5.47 -8.24 24.24
N ASN A 46 -5.19 -9.50 24.62
CA ASN A 46 -5.32 -9.98 26.00
C ASN A 46 -4.42 -9.19 26.96
N ILE A 47 -3.14 -9.00 26.59
CA ILE A 47 -2.18 -8.21 27.38
C ILE A 47 -2.72 -6.78 27.55
N LEU A 48 -3.18 -6.14 26.48
CA LEU A 48 -3.67 -4.76 26.53
C LEU A 48 -4.95 -4.62 27.37
N LEU A 49 -5.83 -5.61 27.37
CA LEU A 49 -7.03 -5.61 28.21
C LEU A 49 -6.70 -5.67 29.71
N GLU A 50 -5.66 -6.41 30.09
CA GLU A 50 -5.26 -6.56 31.49
C GLU A 50 -4.41 -5.39 32.03
N VAL A 51 -3.69 -4.73 31.12
CA VAL A 51 -2.72 -3.68 31.41
C VAL A 51 -3.36 -2.28 31.31
N LYS A 52 -4.39 -2.09 30.47
CA LYS A 52 -5.12 -0.82 30.35
C LYS A 52 -5.92 -0.52 31.62
N GLY A 53 -5.55 0.57 32.31
CA GLY A 53 -6.22 1.05 33.52
C GLY A 53 -5.53 0.66 34.82
N GLN A 54 -4.33 0.08 34.76
CA GLN A 54 -3.49 -0.11 35.95
C GLN A 54 -2.47 1.01 36.10
N ASP A 55 -2.53 1.73 37.23
CA ASP A 55 -1.66 2.87 37.52
C ASP A 55 -0.18 2.49 37.73
N ASP A 56 0.12 1.20 37.96
CA ASP A 56 1.46 0.69 38.25
C ASP A 56 2.32 0.41 36.99
N ILE A 57 1.76 0.58 35.79
CA ILE A 57 2.44 0.25 34.54
C ILE A 57 2.77 1.54 33.79
N ASN A 58 4.03 1.66 33.38
CA ASN A 58 4.48 2.80 32.59
C ASN A 58 3.71 2.84 31.25
N ASN A 59 3.03 3.94 30.96
CA ASN A 59 2.32 4.18 29.70
C ASN A 59 3.20 3.91 28.47
N SER A 60 4.52 4.15 28.55
CA SER A 60 5.46 3.84 27.46
C SER A 60 5.52 2.34 27.11
N ILE A 61 5.32 1.46 28.10
CA ILE A 61 5.26 0.00 27.88
C ILE A 61 3.95 -0.36 27.18
N ILE A 62 2.84 0.27 27.59
CA ILE A 62 1.53 0.10 26.95
C ILE A 62 1.60 0.53 25.49
N GLU A 63 2.14 1.72 25.22
CA GLU A 63 2.36 2.21 23.85
C GLU A 63 3.24 1.27 23.03
N SER A 64 4.30 0.72 23.62
CA SER A 64 5.19 -0.24 22.94
C SER A 64 4.47 -1.55 22.57
N VAL A 65 3.59 -2.05 23.44
CA VAL A 65 2.77 -3.25 23.18
C VAL A 65 1.70 -2.95 22.11
N GLU A 66 1.10 -1.76 22.13
CA GLU A 66 0.18 -1.32 21.07
C GLU A 66 0.88 -1.20 19.70
N LEU A 67 2.10 -0.66 19.68
CA LEU A 67 2.92 -0.58 18.47
C LEU A 67 3.26 -1.99 17.94
N LEU A 68 3.56 -2.94 18.82
CA LEU A 68 3.79 -4.33 18.42
C LEU A 68 2.55 -4.94 17.77
N GLY A 69 1.36 -4.73 18.35
CA GLY A 69 0.09 -5.21 17.76
C GLY A 69 -0.21 -4.59 16.39
N LYS A 70 0.08 -3.29 16.22
CA LYS A 70 -0.01 -2.62 14.92
C LYS A 70 0.94 -3.23 13.89
N ASN A 71 2.19 -3.48 14.27
CA ASN A 71 3.19 -4.11 13.40
C ASN A 71 2.76 -5.52 12.97
N ILE A 72 2.26 -6.35 13.90
CA ILE A 72 1.77 -7.69 13.58
C ILE A 72 0.56 -7.62 12.64
N SER A 73 -0.36 -6.69 12.86
CA SER A 73 -1.52 -6.47 11.99
C SER A 73 -1.11 -6.10 10.56
N GLN A 74 -0.08 -5.25 10.42
CA GLN A 74 0.50 -4.89 9.13
C GLN A 74 1.12 -6.11 8.44
N VAL A 75 1.87 -6.93 9.16
CA VAL A 75 2.45 -8.19 8.62
C VAL A 75 1.35 -9.14 8.15
N ILE A 76 0.25 -9.28 8.90
CA ILE A 76 -0.91 -10.09 8.47
C ILE A 76 -1.49 -9.56 7.15
N PHE A 77 -1.65 -8.23 7.02
CA PHE A 77 -2.16 -7.61 5.80
C PHE A 77 -1.23 -7.88 4.60
N GLU A 78 0.08 -7.73 4.79
CA GLU A 78 1.08 -8.00 3.76
C GLU A 78 1.09 -9.48 3.34
N LEU A 79 1.03 -10.41 4.29
CA LEU A 79 0.97 -11.84 4.00
C LEU A 79 -0.34 -12.24 3.31
N ASN A 80 -1.49 -11.64 3.67
CA ASN A 80 -2.74 -11.86 2.94
C ASN A 80 -2.63 -11.37 1.49
N ASN A 81 -2.04 -10.20 1.25
CA ASN A 81 -1.81 -9.70 -0.12
C ASN A 81 -0.90 -10.63 -0.93
N ILE A 82 0.12 -11.21 -0.30
CA ILE A 82 1.02 -12.19 -0.95
C ILE A 82 0.26 -13.50 -1.24
N ASN A 83 -0.57 -13.97 -0.32
CA ASN A 83 -1.41 -15.16 -0.49
C ASN A 83 -2.46 -14.97 -1.61
N GLU A 84 -3.05 -13.78 -1.73
CA GLU A 84 -4.00 -13.42 -2.79
C GLU A 84 -3.33 -13.27 -4.17
N ARG A 85 -2.06 -12.86 -4.22
CA ARG A 85 -1.30 -12.74 -5.47
C ARG A 85 -0.77 -14.07 -6.03
N LYS A 86 -0.80 -15.17 -5.25
CA LYS A 86 -0.34 -16.50 -5.69
C LYS A 86 -1.34 -17.31 -6.55
N TRP A 87 -2.34 -16.68 -7.17
CA TRP A 87 -3.17 -17.33 -8.19
C TRP A 87 -2.75 -16.93 -9.61
N PRO A 88 -2.27 -17.90 -10.41
CA PRO A 88 -2.69 -17.99 -11.80
C PRO A 88 -3.23 -19.40 -12.04
N GLN A 89 -4.49 -19.62 -11.68
CA GLN A 89 -5.32 -20.50 -12.51
C GLN A 89 -6.45 -19.66 -13.07
N ALA A 90 -6.53 -19.74 -14.40
CA ALA A 90 -7.44 -18.99 -15.23
C ALA A 90 -8.88 -19.17 -14.76
N GLU A 91 -9.59 -18.06 -14.57
CA GLU A 91 -10.84 -17.83 -15.28
C GLU A 91 -11.32 -16.39 -15.13
N LYS A 92 -11.95 -15.93 -16.21
CA LYS A 92 -12.66 -14.68 -16.38
C LYS A 92 -13.62 -14.43 -15.22
N ASP A 93 -13.57 -13.25 -14.59
CA ASP A 93 -14.64 -12.25 -14.72
C ASP A 93 -14.43 -11.06 -13.77
N LEU A 94 -14.61 -9.89 -14.39
CA LEU A 94 -15.09 -8.59 -13.91
C LEU A 94 -15.16 -8.28 -12.39
N VAL A 95 -14.39 -7.23 -12.03
CA VAL A 95 -14.77 -6.07 -11.20
C VAL A 95 -15.35 -6.33 -9.81
N ASP A 96 -14.58 -5.97 -8.77
CA ASP A 96 -15.10 -5.01 -7.79
C ASP A 96 -14.00 -4.09 -7.23
N ARG A 97 -14.27 -2.77 -7.23
CA ARG A 97 -13.35 -1.71 -6.82
C ARG A 97 -13.65 -1.35 -5.37
N SER A 98 -12.72 -1.59 -4.46
CA SER A 98 -12.73 -0.93 -3.14
C SER A 98 -11.76 0.26 -3.17
N THR A 99 -12.33 1.45 -3.13
CA THR A 99 -11.64 2.74 -3.06
C THR A 99 -10.77 2.82 -1.81
N ILE A 100 -9.45 2.70 -1.96
CA ILE A 100 -8.49 3.03 -0.91
C ILE A 100 -8.50 4.55 -0.75
N GLN A 101 -8.97 5.04 0.40
CA GLN A 101 -8.89 6.47 0.71
C GLN A 101 -7.44 6.84 1.07
N PRO A 102 -6.91 8.00 0.62
CA PRO A 102 -5.51 8.37 0.82
C PRO A 102 -5.11 8.72 2.27
N ARG A 103 -5.94 8.44 3.27
CA ARG A 103 -5.76 8.95 4.64
C ARG A 103 -4.98 8.02 5.57
N ASP A 104 -4.71 6.79 5.16
CA ASP A 104 -4.05 5.79 6.02
C ASP A 104 -2.54 5.69 5.78
N ILE A 105 -1.95 6.67 5.07
CA ILE A 105 -0.52 6.71 4.77
C ILE A 105 0.14 7.79 5.65
N LEU A 106 0.88 7.32 6.66
CA LEU A 106 2.08 7.94 7.23
C LEU A 106 1.91 8.96 8.37
N GLU A 107 1.98 8.46 9.61
CA GLU A 107 2.48 9.19 10.77
C GLU A 107 4.00 8.95 10.86
N GLY A 108 4.73 9.65 9.99
CA GLY A 108 6.19 9.66 9.95
C GLY A 108 6.62 11.04 9.50
N SER A 109 7.44 11.70 10.31
CA SER A 109 7.87 13.09 10.14
C SER A 109 8.61 13.29 8.81
N TYR A 110 7.86 13.66 7.77
CA TYR A 110 8.37 14.22 6.53
C TYR A 110 7.67 15.54 6.30
N ASP A 111 8.46 16.54 5.92
CA ASP A 111 8.10 17.92 5.64
C ASP A 111 6.71 18.04 4.97
N SER A 112 5.70 18.50 5.72
CA SER A 112 4.27 18.37 5.35
C SER A 112 3.92 19.13 4.06
N MET A 113 4.73 20.12 3.69
CA MET A 113 4.61 20.85 2.42
C MET A 113 4.88 19.98 1.19
N SER A 114 5.73 18.95 1.31
CA SER A 114 6.07 18.05 0.20
C SER A 114 5.02 16.95 -0.01
N LEU A 115 4.30 16.56 1.06
CA LEU A 115 3.30 15.50 1.02
C LEU A 115 2.01 15.98 0.34
N GLU A 116 1.54 17.19 0.66
CA GLU A 116 0.33 17.78 0.05
C GLU A 116 0.51 18.05 -1.45
N GLN A 117 1.71 18.47 -1.87
CA GLN A 117 2.03 18.65 -3.29
C GLN A 117 2.05 17.33 -4.07
N ASN A 118 2.47 16.23 -3.43
CA ASN A 118 2.46 14.90 -4.04
C ASN A 118 1.06 14.25 -4.04
N LEU A 119 0.26 14.46 -2.99
CA LEU A 119 -1.13 14.00 -2.91
C LEU A 119 -2.00 14.68 -3.98
N ASN A 120 -1.79 15.97 -4.24
CA ASN A 120 -2.49 16.69 -5.30
C ASN A 120 -2.11 16.20 -6.70
N LYS A 121 -0.89 15.70 -6.93
CA LYS A 121 -0.48 15.04 -8.18
C LYS A 121 -1.09 13.65 -8.36
N LEU A 122 -1.42 12.96 -7.27
CA LEU A 122 -2.00 11.62 -7.28
C LEU A 122 -3.53 11.62 -7.43
N SER A 123 -4.19 12.76 -7.18
CA SER A 123 -5.64 12.88 -7.34
C SER A 123 -6.04 12.71 -8.82
N PRO A 124 -6.93 11.76 -9.15
CA PRO A 124 -7.42 11.57 -10.52
C PRO A 124 -8.15 12.80 -11.07
N GLN A 125 -8.65 13.69 -10.20
CA GLN A 125 -9.33 14.94 -10.59
C GLN A 125 -8.36 15.98 -11.17
N ASN A 126 -7.07 15.87 -10.85
CA ASN A 126 -6.03 16.78 -11.32
C ASN A 126 -5.25 16.20 -12.51
N ASP A 127 -5.61 15.01 -12.99
CA ASP A 127 -4.92 14.34 -14.09
C ASP A 127 -5.42 14.90 -15.44
N PRO A 128 -4.58 15.61 -16.20
CA PRO A 128 -4.99 16.25 -17.45
C PRO A 128 -5.37 15.23 -18.53
N LEU A 129 -4.77 14.03 -18.51
CA LEU A 129 -5.06 12.98 -19.48
C LEU A 129 -6.39 12.30 -19.16
N LEU A 130 -6.66 12.02 -17.89
CA LEU A 130 -7.94 11.47 -17.46
C LEU A 130 -9.08 12.47 -17.70
N ASN A 131 -8.86 13.76 -17.37
CA ASN A 131 -9.83 14.82 -17.65
C ASN A 131 -10.11 14.97 -19.15
N MET A 132 -9.10 14.82 -20.01
CA MET A 132 -9.31 14.84 -21.46
C MET A 132 -10.19 13.67 -21.93
N ILE A 133 -9.93 12.45 -21.44
CA ILE A 133 -10.72 11.26 -21.78
C ILE A 133 -12.18 11.42 -21.29
N LEU A 134 -12.37 11.91 -20.07
CA LEU A 134 -13.69 12.18 -19.48
C LEU A 134 -14.45 13.28 -20.25
N ASN A 135 -13.78 14.38 -20.56
CA ASN A 135 -14.38 15.48 -21.32
C ASN A 135 -14.80 15.02 -22.73
N LYS A 136 -14.01 14.16 -23.38
CA LYS A 136 -14.34 13.59 -24.69
C LYS A 136 -15.59 12.70 -24.64
N LEU A 137 -15.73 11.87 -23.59
CA LEU A 137 -16.95 11.10 -23.38
C LEU A 137 -18.14 12.03 -23.11
N GLN A 138 -17.95 13.03 -22.25
CA GLN A 138 -19.01 13.98 -21.88
C GLN A 138 -19.51 14.76 -23.09
N THR A 139 -18.63 15.28 -23.95
CA THR A 139 -19.04 15.97 -25.18
C THR A 139 -19.75 15.02 -26.14
N SER A 140 -19.22 13.80 -26.32
CA SER A 140 -19.82 12.78 -27.20
C SER A 140 -21.23 12.38 -26.75
N LEU A 141 -21.47 12.24 -25.43
CA LEU A 141 -22.80 11.95 -24.88
C LEU A 141 -23.75 13.15 -24.98
N LEU A 142 -23.26 14.36 -24.70
CA LEU A 142 -24.04 15.60 -24.87
C LEU A 142 -24.48 15.80 -26.31
N ASP A 143 -23.67 15.43 -27.30
CA ASP A 143 -24.02 15.53 -28.70
C ASP A 143 -25.16 14.56 -29.08
N VAL A 144 -25.19 13.35 -28.52
CA VAL A 144 -26.31 12.40 -28.71
C VAL A 144 -27.59 12.92 -28.05
N ILE A 145 -27.48 13.52 -26.86
CA ILE A 145 -28.62 14.10 -26.14
C ILE A 145 -29.20 15.31 -26.90
N LYS A 146 -28.35 16.25 -27.34
CA LYS A 146 -28.78 17.43 -28.12
C LYS A 146 -29.39 17.05 -29.48
N ALA A 147 -28.84 16.04 -30.14
CA ALA A 147 -29.43 15.48 -31.36
C ALA A 147 -30.83 14.88 -31.10
N THR A 148 -31.06 14.37 -29.89
CA THR A 148 -32.35 13.81 -29.47
C THR A 148 -33.39 14.89 -29.16
N GLU A 149 -33.00 15.99 -28.53
CA GLU A 149 -33.89 17.14 -28.26
C GLU A 149 -34.34 17.83 -29.56
N SER A 150 -33.47 17.88 -30.57
CA SER A 150 -33.74 18.52 -31.87
C SER A 150 -34.77 17.76 -32.73
N HIS A 151 -34.98 16.45 -32.49
CA HIS A 151 -35.89 15.59 -33.26
C HIS A 151 -37.17 15.21 -32.51
N SER A 152 -37.38 15.74 -31.29
CA SER A 152 -38.48 15.40 -30.37
C SER A 152 -39.89 15.76 -30.87
N ARG A 153 -40.05 16.46 -32.00
CA ARG A 153 -41.38 16.87 -32.48
C ARG A 153 -42.10 15.86 -33.37
N ILE A 154 -41.42 14.87 -33.97
CA ILE A 154 -42.07 13.92 -34.88
C ILE A 154 -41.34 12.56 -34.81
N ALA A 155 -42.10 11.48 -34.59
CA ALA A 155 -41.73 10.06 -34.65
C ALA A 155 -41.22 9.39 -33.35
N LYS A 156 -42.15 8.70 -32.67
CA LYS A 156 -41.88 7.55 -31.78
C LYS A 156 -41.50 6.33 -32.65
N ASP A 157 -40.33 6.36 -33.29
CA ASP A 157 -39.85 5.26 -34.12
C ASP A 157 -38.77 4.48 -33.37
N SER A 158 -39.08 3.24 -32.96
CA SER A 158 -38.18 2.39 -32.16
C SER A 158 -36.79 2.21 -32.82
N SER A 159 -36.74 2.24 -34.16
CA SER A 159 -35.52 2.18 -34.96
C SER A 159 -34.55 3.36 -34.74
N VAL A 160 -35.07 4.56 -34.48
CA VAL A 160 -34.25 5.77 -34.22
C VAL A 160 -33.62 5.72 -32.82
N ASN A 161 -34.27 5.08 -31.86
CA ASN A 161 -33.69 4.86 -30.52
C ASN A 161 -32.61 3.78 -30.54
N GLU A 162 -32.82 2.69 -31.28
CA GLU A 162 -31.83 1.60 -31.43
C GLU A 162 -30.51 2.10 -32.05
N GLY A 163 -30.58 2.97 -33.07
CA GLY A 163 -29.40 3.60 -33.65
C GLY A 163 -28.67 4.58 -32.72
N LYS A 164 -29.36 5.17 -31.73
CA LYS A 164 -28.74 6.02 -30.70
C LYS A 164 -28.08 5.19 -29.61
N GLU A 165 -28.74 4.12 -29.17
CA GLU A 165 -28.17 3.15 -28.23
C GLU A 165 -26.89 2.55 -28.79
N GLN A 166 -26.86 2.22 -30.09
CA GLN A 166 -25.66 1.71 -30.74
C GLN A 166 -24.52 2.75 -30.76
N LYS A 167 -24.80 4.04 -30.99
CA LYS A 167 -23.79 5.12 -30.93
C LYS A 167 -23.26 5.33 -29.51
N ILE A 168 -24.15 5.31 -28.51
CA ILE A 168 -23.76 5.39 -27.09
C ILE A 168 -22.85 4.20 -26.73
N ALA A 169 -23.21 2.99 -27.16
CA ALA A 169 -22.40 1.79 -26.93
C ALA A 169 -21.01 1.91 -27.58
N GLN A 170 -20.93 2.46 -28.80
CA GLN A 170 -19.65 2.72 -29.47
C GLN A 170 -18.79 3.74 -28.70
N TYR A 171 -19.36 4.83 -28.21
CA TYR A 171 -18.60 5.81 -27.42
C TYR A 171 -18.13 5.25 -26.07
N ILE A 172 -18.96 4.44 -25.42
CA ILE A 172 -18.58 3.72 -24.19
C ILE A 172 -17.43 2.76 -24.47
N GLU A 173 -17.46 2.03 -25.59
CA GLU A 173 -16.39 1.08 -25.94
C GLU A 173 -15.08 1.80 -26.29
N GLN A 174 -15.14 2.93 -26.99
CA GLN A 174 -13.98 3.80 -27.21
C GLN A 174 -13.41 4.31 -25.88
N PHE A 175 -14.26 4.76 -24.97
CA PHE A 175 -13.85 5.22 -23.64
C PHE A 175 -13.16 4.11 -22.83
N LYS A 176 -13.70 2.88 -22.83
CA LYS A 176 -13.04 1.74 -22.17
C LYS A 176 -11.63 1.51 -22.71
N ASN A 177 -11.46 1.53 -24.03
CA ASN A 177 -10.15 1.37 -24.66
C ASN A 177 -9.17 2.48 -24.26
N GLU A 178 -9.63 3.73 -24.21
CA GLU A 178 -8.82 4.88 -23.77
C GLU A 178 -8.43 4.78 -22.29
N ILE A 179 -9.33 4.30 -21.42
CA ILE A 179 -9.05 4.04 -20.01
C ILE A 179 -8.01 2.92 -19.84
N ILE A 180 -8.16 1.81 -20.56
CA ILE A 180 -7.17 0.71 -20.52
C ILE A 180 -5.79 1.21 -20.95
N TRP A 181 -5.73 2.03 -21.99
CA TRP A 181 -4.47 2.64 -22.45
C TRP A 181 -3.88 3.59 -21.41
N TYR A 182 -4.72 4.44 -20.80
CA TYR A 182 -4.33 5.34 -19.71
C TYR A 182 -3.72 4.56 -18.53
N GLU A 183 -4.40 3.51 -18.07
CA GLU A 183 -3.93 2.68 -16.96
C GLU A 183 -2.58 2.03 -17.30
N LYS A 184 -2.45 1.41 -18.49
CA LYS A 184 -1.18 0.82 -18.95
C LYS A 184 -0.04 1.84 -18.97
N LYS A 185 -0.30 3.04 -19.48
CA LYS A 185 0.68 4.13 -19.53
C LYS A 185 1.08 4.57 -18.12
N LYS A 186 0.11 4.69 -17.21
CA LYS A 186 0.34 5.07 -15.82
C LYS A 186 1.17 4.02 -15.07
N PHE A 187 0.83 2.73 -15.22
CA PHE A 187 1.62 1.62 -14.68
C PHE A 187 3.04 1.60 -15.23
N SER A 188 3.22 1.85 -16.53
CA SER A 188 4.55 1.94 -17.13
C SER A 188 5.38 3.06 -16.53
N GLN A 189 4.79 4.23 -16.27
CA GLN A 189 5.50 5.35 -15.64
C GLN A 189 5.92 5.01 -14.21
N TYR A 190 5.00 4.46 -13.40
CA TYR A 190 5.34 4.04 -12.04
C TYR A 190 6.44 2.99 -12.01
N ASN A 191 6.45 2.06 -12.96
CA ASN A 191 7.50 1.06 -13.05
C ASN A 191 8.86 1.69 -13.39
N ILE A 192 8.90 2.67 -14.30
CA ILE A 192 10.12 3.42 -14.62
C ILE A 192 10.64 4.16 -13.39
N ASP A 193 9.75 4.85 -12.66
CA ASP A 193 10.10 5.61 -11.47
C ASP A 193 10.62 4.67 -10.36
N LEU A 194 9.98 3.52 -10.17
CA LEU A 194 10.41 2.50 -9.21
C LEU A 194 11.79 1.93 -9.57
N VAL A 195 12.04 1.60 -10.84
CA VAL A 195 13.35 1.15 -11.31
C VAL A 195 14.43 2.23 -11.11
N THR A 196 14.07 3.50 -11.26
CA THR A 196 15.00 4.62 -11.04
C THR A 196 15.34 4.76 -9.55
N LEU A 197 14.33 4.78 -8.69
CA LEU A 197 14.49 4.86 -7.24
C LEU A 197 15.26 3.67 -6.66
N THR A 198 15.02 2.46 -7.16
CA THR A 198 15.78 1.27 -6.73
C THR A 198 17.25 1.33 -7.12
N LYS A 199 17.57 1.85 -8.32
CA LYS A 199 18.96 2.08 -8.73
C LYS A 199 19.64 3.15 -7.87
N GLU A 200 18.96 4.26 -7.60
CA GLU A 200 19.47 5.33 -6.74
C GLU A 200 19.71 4.82 -5.31
N ASN A 201 18.77 4.04 -4.76
CA ASN A 201 18.91 3.46 -3.44
C ASN A 201 20.09 2.46 -3.36
N ALA A 202 20.30 1.66 -4.40
CA ALA A 202 21.46 0.78 -4.49
C ALA A 202 22.79 1.56 -4.56
N LEU A 203 22.82 2.70 -5.26
CA LEU A 203 23.99 3.59 -5.29
C LEU A 203 24.27 4.22 -3.92
N LEU A 204 23.22 4.69 -3.24
CA LEU A 204 23.35 5.24 -1.89
C LEU A 204 23.83 4.18 -0.89
N HIS A 205 23.32 2.95 -0.98
CA HIS A 205 23.81 1.83 -0.17
C HIS A 205 25.31 1.60 -0.37
N ARG A 206 25.78 1.54 -1.62
CA ARG A 206 27.22 1.41 -1.91
C ARG A 206 28.04 2.56 -1.32
N HIS A 207 27.55 3.80 -1.42
CA HIS A 207 28.25 4.93 -0.80
C HIS A 207 28.27 4.86 0.72
N ILE A 208 27.21 4.36 1.36
CA ILE A 208 27.18 4.11 2.80
C ILE A 208 28.24 3.07 3.18
N GLU A 209 28.33 1.95 2.44
CA GLU A 209 29.35 0.92 2.64
C GLU A 209 30.77 1.49 2.51
N GLU A 210 31.05 2.26 1.45
CA GLU A 210 32.35 2.90 1.24
C GLU A 210 32.74 3.85 2.38
N LEU A 211 31.76 4.61 2.90
CA LEU A 211 31.98 5.52 4.02
C LEU A 211 32.19 4.76 5.33
N GLN A 212 31.46 3.68 5.56
CA GLN A 212 31.66 2.79 6.70
C GLN A 212 33.05 2.15 6.68
N ASP A 213 33.51 1.68 5.53
CA ASP A 213 34.86 1.12 5.37
C ASP A 213 35.94 2.17 5.65
N ARG A 214 35.78 3.39 5.13
CA ARG A 214 36.70 4.50 5.44
C ARG A 214 36.72 4.82 6.93
N TRP A 215 35.56 4.84 7.57
CA TRP A 215 35.44 5.07 9.00
C TRP A 215 36.11 3.96 9.82
N ASN A 216 35.86 2.69 9.47
CA ASN A 216 36.49 1.53 10.10
C ASN A 216 38.02 1.59 9.98
N ASN A 217 38.55 1.87 8.77
CA ASN A 217 39.98 2.05 8.53
C ASN A 217 40.58 3.17 9.39
N LEU A 218 39.86 4.29 9.57
CA LEU A 218 40.30 5.41 10.39
C LEU A 218 40.35 5.02 11.88
N VAL A 219 39.33 4.31 12.35
CA VAL A 219 39.25 3.77 13.72
C VAL A 219 40.36 2.75 13.98
N GLU A 220 40.62 1.85 13.03
CA GLU A 220 41.72 0.87 13.14
C GLU A 220 43.09 1.54 13.16
N SER A 221 43.32 2.52 12.29
CA SER A 221 44.55 3.32 12.28
C SER A 221 44.78 4.05 13.62
N ALA A 222 43.73 4.67 14.18
CA ALA A 222 43.80 5.31 15.49
C ALA A 222 44.07 4.31 16.63
N ARG A 223 43.45 3.13 16.59
CA ARG A 223 43.72 2.04 17.56
C ARG A 223 45.15 1.53 17.47
N LYS A 224 45.69 1.37 16.26
CA LYS A 224 47.07 0.93 16.02
C LYS A 224 48.08 1.94 16.56
N LYS A 225 47.90 3.23 16.26
CA LYS A 225 48.75 4.32 16.77
C LYS A 225 48.76 4.38 18.30
N LYS A 226 47.62 4.15 18.96
CA LYS A 226 47.52 4.07 20.43
C LYS A 226 48.26 2.86 21.01
N ARG A 227 48.31 1.74 20.31
CA ARG A 227 49.07 0.54 20.73
C ARG A 227 50.57 0.75 20.57
N GLU A 228 51.02 1.45 19.53
CA GLU A 228 52.44 1.74 19.28
C GLU A 228 53.01 2.81 20.22
N GLN A 229 52.16 3.64 20.85
CA GLN A 229 52.54 4.65 21.85
C GLN A 229 52.50 4.13 23.29
N ARG A 230 52.16 2.85 23.50
CA ARG A 230 52.19 2.16 24.80
C ARG A 230 53.33 1.16 24.83
#